data_AF-D4N0S4-F1
#
_entry.id   AF-D4N0S4-F1
#
_cell.length_a   1.000
_cell.length_b   1.000
_cell.length_c   1.000
_cell.angle_alpha   90.00
_cell.angle_beta   90.00
_cell.angle_gamma   90.00
#
_symmetry.space_group_name_H-M   'P 1'
#
loop_
_entity.id
_entity.type
_entity.pdbx_description
1 polymer ?
#
loop_
_entity_poly.entity_id
_entity_poly.type
_entity_poly.pdbx_seq_one_letter_code
_entity_poly.pdbx_strand_id
1 'polypeptide(L)'
;MASVTNLKVAFQNNSDSTLYATWSWGHKHTKEYSIEWQYDTGNGVWFIGNTSTETRKQSTYSFPSNAKKVRVLVKPISTTYKKKVTKKNKKGKKPLL
;
A
#
# COMPACT_ATOMS: atom_id res chain seq x y z
N MET A 1 -8.92 0.56 -8.42
CA MET A 1 -8.07 0.64 -7.21
C MET A 1 -7.11 1.80 -7.40
N ALA A 2 -6.86 2.60 -6.38
CA ALA A 2 -5.92 3.72 -6.50
C ALA A 2 -4.49 3.17 -6.40
N SER A 3 -3.62 3.57 -7.32
CA SER A 3 -2.23 3.09 -7.42
C SER A 3 -1.29 4.28 -7.44
N VAL A 4 -0.12 4.14 -6.81
CA VAL A 4 0.90 5.19 -6.83
C VAL A 4 1.45 5.42 -8.25
N THR A 5 1.97 6.61 -8.51
CA THR A 5 2.59 6.96 -9.80
C THR A 5 4.11 7.09 -9.66
N ASN A 6 4.84 7.10 -10.78
CA ASN A 6 6.30 7.24 -10.80
C ASN A 6 7.03 6.29 -9.82
N LEU A 7 6.54 5.06 -9.72
CA LEU A 7 7.19 4.03 -8.90
C LEU A 7 8.55 3.71 -9.52
N LYS A 8 9.61 3.96 -8.77
CA LYS A 8 11.00 3.64 -9.14
C LYS A 8 11.57 2.69 -8.11
N VAL A 9 12.30 1.68 -8.57
CA VAL A 9 13.06 0.74 -7.74
C VAL A 9 14.50 0.73 -8.24
N ALA A 10 15.45 0.92 -7.34
CA ALA A 10 16.87 0.90 -7.66
C ALA A 10 17.70 0.45 -6.45
N PHE A 11 18.97 0.11 -6.68
CA PHE A 11 19.90 -0.23 -5.61
C PHE A 11 20.23 0.99 -4.75
N GLN A 12 20.24 0.81 -3.44
CA GLN A 12 20.76 1.83 -2.54
C GLN A 12 22.27 2.00 -2.83
N ASN A 13 22.75 3.23 -2.79
CA ASN A 13 24.14 3.53 -3.13
C ASN A 13 25.11 2.64 -2.33
N ASN A 14 26.09 2.06 -3.02
CA ASN A 14 27.06 1.10 -2.46
C ASN A 14 26.46 -0.14 -1.79
N SER A 15 25.27 -0.61 -2.24
CA SER A 15 24.68 -1.87 -1.76
C SER A 15 24.29 -2.79 -2.90
N ASP A 16 24.79 -4.03 -2.86
CA ASP A 16 24.44 -5.08 -3.81
C ASP A 16 23.19 -5.88 -3.39
N SER A 17 22.71 -5.67 -2.16
CA SER A 17 21.63 -6.48 -1.55
C SER A 17 20.46 -5.64 -1.04
N THR A 18 20.55 -4.30 -1.12
CA THR A 18 19.49 -3.40 -0.64
C THR A 18 18.92 -2.57 -1.78
N LEU A 19 17.62 -2.69 -1.97
CA LEU A 19 16.85 -1.86 -2.89
C LEU A 19 16.14 -0.76 -2.13
N TYR A 20 15.95 0.37 -2.79
CA TYR A 20 15.04 1.40 -2.38
C TYR A 20 13.95 1.58 -3.43
N ALA A 21 12.73 1.86 -2.96
CA ALA A 21 11.60 2.23 -3.77
C ALA A 21 11.17 3.66 -3.43
N THR A 22 10.86 4.46 -4.44
CA THR A 22 10.24 5.78 -4.30
C THR A 22 9.02 5.89 -5.19
N TRP A 23 8.01 6.62 -4.75
CA TRP A 23 6.79 6.83 -5.54
C TRP A 23 6.24 8.24 -5.37
N SER A 24 5.35 8.62 -6.27
CA SER A 24 4.59 9.85 -6.23
C SER A 24 3.14 9.59 -5.85
N TRP A 25 2.58 10.49 -5.05
CA TRP A 25 1.19 10.44 -4.64
C TRP A 25 0.65 11.85 -4.36
N GLY A 26 -0.41 12.22 -5.07
CA GLY A 26 -0.99 13.57 -5.07
C GLY A 26 -2.36 13.69 -4.42
N HIS A 27 -2.92 12.60 -3.88
CA HIS A 27 -4.26 12.66 -3.28
C HIS A 27 -4.22 13.08 -1.81
N LYS A 28 -5.14 13.99 -1.46
CA LYS A 28 -5.43 14.37 -0.07
C LYS A 28 -6.09 13.20 0.67
N HIS A 29 -6.12 13.27 2.02
CA HIS A 29 -6.74 12.25 2.88
C HIS A 29 -6.09 10.87 2.79
N THR A 30 -4.77 10.83 2.60
CA THR A 30 -4.00 9.57 2.65
C THR A 30 -3.49 9.37 4.06
N LYS A 31 -3.81 8.22 4.65
CA LYS A 31 -3.36 7.85 6.00
C LYS A 31 -1.91 7.36 5.96
N GLU A 32 -1.66 6.35 5.13
CA GLU A 32 -0.39 5.65 5.02
C GLU A 32 -0.34 4.85 3.70
N TYR A 33 0.80 4.25 3.40
CA TYR A 33 1.00 3.34 2.27
C TYR A 33 1.29 1.94 2.82
N SER A 34 0.54 0.95 2.37
CA SER A 34 0.91 -0.45 2.56
C SER A 34 1.94 -0.84 1.51
N ILE A 35 3.06 -1.38 1.98
CA ILE A 35 4.19 -1.77 1.16
C ILE A 35 4.40 -3.27 1.34
N GLU A 36 4.56 -3.97 0.23
CA GLU A 36 4.87 -5.39 0.22
C GLU A 36 6.01 -5.64 -0.76
N TRP A 37 7.17 -6.02 -0.22
CA TRP A 37 8.31 -6.48 -0.97
C TRP A 37 8.22 -7.98 -1.18
N GLN A 38 8.40 -8.40 -2.42
CA GLN A 38 8.36 -9.80 -2.81
C GLN A 38 9.60 -10.14 -3.64
N TYR A 39 10.07 -11.38 -3.50
CA TYR A 39 11.19 -11.88 -4.26
C TYR A 39 10.88 -13.25 -4.85
N ASP A 40 11.53 -13.57 -5.98
CA ASP A 40 11.49 -14.88 -6.62
C ASP A 40 12.91 -15.45 -6.66
N THR A 41 13.01 -16.75 -6.39
CA THR A 41 14.28 -17.51 -6.40
C THR A 41 14.56 -18.18 -7.75
N GLY A 42 13.66 -18.01 -8.73
CA GLY A 42 13.73 -18.61 -10.06
C GLY A 42 12.85 -19.85 -10.23
N ASN A 43 12.07 -20.22 -9.21
CA ASN A 43 11.15 -21.36 -9.24
C ASN A 43 9.73 -20.95 -9.69
N GLY A 44 9.52 -19.68 -10.03
CA GLY A 44 8.22 -19.16 -10.47
C GLY A 44 7.26 -18.82 -9.32
N VAL A 45 7.74 -18.91 -8.07
CA VAL A 45 6.97 -18.56 -6.87
C VAL A 45 7.51 -17.26 -6.29
N TRP A 46 6.59 -16.32 -6.05
CA TRP A 46 6.90 -15.06 -5.38
C TRP A 46 6.70 -15.22 -3.87
N PHE A 47 7.78 -15.05 -3.12
CA PHE A 47 7.77 -15.07 -1.66
C PHE A 47 7.61 -13.66 -1.13
N ILE A 48 6.82 -13.51 -0.05
CA ILE A 48 6.71 -12.25 0.68
C ILE A 48 7.96 -12.09 1.53
N GLY A 49 8.74 -11.06 1.24
CA GLY A 49 9.98 -10.74 1.96
C GLY A 49 9.75 -9.79 3.12
N ASN A 50 8.97 -8.74 2.90
CA ASN A 50 8.62 -7.76 3.93
C ASN A 50 7.25 -7.14 3.64
N THR A 51 6.40 -7.05 4.65
CA THR A 51 5.15 -6.31 4.61
C THR A 51 5.17 -5.25 5.71
N SER A 52 4.96 -3.99 5.34
CA SER A 52 4.96 -2.87 6.28
C SER A 52 3.97 -1.79 5.87
N THR A 53 3.74 -0.83 6.77
CA THR A 53 3.09 0.43 6.43
C THR A 53 4.06 1.59 6.64
N GLU A 54 3.97 2.60 5.78
CA GLU A 54 4.84 3.77 5.84
C GLU A 54 4.04 5.04 5.53
N THR A 55 4.42 6.16 6.14
CA THR A 55 3.80 7.46 5.86
C THR A 55 4.61 8.25 4.82
N ARG A 56 5.91 7.94 4.72
CA ARG A 56 6.83 8.48 3.72
C ARG A 56 6.59 7.84 2.36
N LYS A 57 7.01 8.53 1.30
CA LYS A 57 6.88 8.06 -0.10
C LYS A 57 8.09 7.24 -0.56
N GLN A 58 8.70 6.51 0.37
CA GLN A 58 9.87 5.68 0.12
C GLN A 58 9.88 4.46 1.03
N SER A 59 10.54 3.39 0.60
CA SER A 59 10.79 2.19 1.40
C SER A 59 12.09 1.54 0.96
N THR A 60 12.78 0.87 1.87
CA THR A 60 14.00 0.11 1.59
C THR A 60 13.79 -1.35 1.95
N TYR A 61 14.43 -2.25 1.20
CA TYR A 61 14.36 -3.68 1.45
C TYR A 61 15.68 -4.35 1.11
N SER A 62 16.19 -5.13 2.06
CA SER A 62 17.35 -5.99 1.87
C SER A 62 16.88 -7.39 1.53
N PHE A 63 17.18 -7.84 0.32
CA PHE A 63 16.74 -9.14 -0.19
C PHE A 63 17.77 -10.24 0.14
N PRO A 64 17.33 -11.50 0.28
CA PRO A 64 18.23 -12.62 0.52
C PRO A 64 19.07 -12.96 -0.72
N SER A 65 20.27 -13.52 -0.53
CA SER A 65 21.23 -13.79 -1.62
C SER A 65 20.73 -14.73 -2.72
N ASN A 66 19.70 -15.53 -2.45
CA ASN A 66 19.07 -16.41 -3.43
C ASN A 66 17.98 -15.73 -4.29
N ALA A 67 17.69 -14.45 -4.07
CA ALA A 67 16.72 -13.70 -4.85
C ALA A 67 17.24 -13.39 -6.26
N LYS A 68 16.51 -13.80 -7.29
CA LYS A 68 16.80 -13.49 -8.70
C LYS A 68 16.01 -12.30 -9.21
N LYS A 69 14.82 -12.09 -8.66
CA LYS A 69 13.93 -10.97 -8.99
C LYS A 69 13.33 -10.43 -7.72
N VAL A 70 13.18 -9.12 -7.66
CA VAL A 70 12.50 -8.41 -6.57
C VAL A 70 11.46 -7.48 -7.16
N ARG A 71 10.32 -7.39 -6.50
CA ARG A 71 9.28 -6.40 -6.81
C ARG A 71 8.72 -5.80 -5.54
N VAL A 72 8.13 -4.62 -5.69
CA VAL A 72 7.43 -3.91 -4.61
C VAL A 72 6.00 -3.62 -5.05
N LEU A 73 5.06 -3.86 -4.15
CA LEU A 73 3.66 -3.46 -4.31
C LEU A 73 3.40 -2.34 -3.31
N VAL A 74 2.95 -1.19 -3.80
CA VAL A 74 2.63 -0.02 -2.97
C VAL A 74 1.16 0.33 -3.14
N LYS A 75 0.41 0.24 -2.04
CA LYS A 75 -1.03 0.52 -2.00
C LYS A 75 -1.30 1.71 -1.08
N PRO A 76 -1.80 2.85 -1.59
CA PRO A 76 -2.18 3.98 -0.76
C PRO A 76 -3.45 3.65 0.04
N ILE A 77 -3.42 3.90 1.35
CA ILE A 77 -4.55 3.70 2.27
C ILE A 77 -5.15 5.08 2.59
N SER A 78 -6.42 5.26 2.22
CA SER A 78 -7.17 6.48 2.50
C SER A 78 -7.60 6.55 3.98
N THR A 79 -7.70 7.76 4.53
CA THR A 79 -8.33 7.97 5.83
C THR A 79 -9.81 7.59 5.74
N THR A 80 -10.30 6.79 6.69
CA THR A 80 -11.72 6.45 6.75
C THR A 80 -12.55 7.67 7.14
N TYR A 81 -13.49 8.06 6.29
CA TYR A 81 -14.47 9.10 6.62
C TYR A 81 -15.71 8.46 7.25
N LYS A 82 -15.99 8.76 8.53
CA LYS A 82 -17.28 8.41 9.13
C LYS A 82 -18.34 9.40 8.64
N LYS A 83 -19.18 8.99 7.67
CA LYS A 83 -20.40 9.73 7.35
C LYS A 83 -21.33 9.72 8.57
N LYS A 84 -21.66 10.88 9.14
CA LYS A 84 -22.83 11.01 10.02
C LYS A 84 -24.07 10.74 9.17
N VAL A 85 -24.67 9.56 9.33
CA VAL A 85 -25.97 9.26 8.74
C VAL A 85 -27.03 9.90 9.62
N THR A 86 -27.61 11.02 9.19
CA THR A 86 -28.82 11.56 9.82
C THR A 86 -29.99 10.65 9.45
N LYS A 87 -30.37 9.73 10.34
CA LYS A 87 -31.63 8.99 10.19
C LYS A 87 -32.78 10.00 10.28
N LYS A 88 -33.42 10.35 9.15
CA LYS A 88 -34.75 10.98 9.20
C LYS A 88 -35.73 9.93 9.73
N ASN A 89 -36.06 10.00 11.01
CA ASN A 89 -37.20 9.25 11.56
C ASN A 89 -38.47 9.70 10.81
N LYS A 90 -39.03 8.84 9.96
CA LYS A 90 -40.41 8.99 9.47
C LYS A 90 -41.35 8.70 10.63
N LYS A 91 -41.82 9.76 11.30
CA LYS A 91 -42.83 9.72 12.35
C LYS A 91 -44.19 9.37 11.73
N GLY A 92 -44.77 8.24 12.15
CA GLY A 92 -46.21 8.01 12.29
C GLY A 92 -47.08 7.80 11.04
N LYS A 93 -47.59 6.58 10.87
CA LYS A 93 -48.99 6.38 10.46
C LYS A 93 -49.63 5.41 11.44
N LYS A 94 -50.54 5.92 12.28
CA LYS A 94 -51.48 5.11 13.08
C LYS A 94 -52.48 4.46 12.10
N PRO A 95 -52.75 3.16 12.19
CA PRO A 95 -53.93 2.60 11.52
C PRO A 95 -55.18 2.95 12.33
N LEU A 96 -56.19 3.48 11.64
CA LEU A 96 -57.59 3.52 12.07
C LEU A 96 -58.27 2.33 11.43
N LEU A 97 -58.73 1.38 12.23
CA LEU A 97 -59.94 0.55 12.09
C LEU A 97 -59.96 -0.52 13.19
#